data_AF-A0A2D7XLE7-F1
#
_entry.id   AF-A0A2D7XLE7-F1
#
_cell.length_a   1.000
_cell.length_b   1.000
_cell.length_c   1.000
_cell.angle_alpha   90.00
_cell.angle_beta   90.00
_cell.angle_gamma   90.00
#
_symmetry.space_group_name_H-M   'P 1'
#
loop_
_entity.id
_entity.type
_entity.pdbx_description
1 polymer ?
#
loop_
_entity_poly.entity_id
_entity_poly.type
_entity_poly.pdbx_seq_one_letter_code
_entity_poly.pdbx_strand_id
1 'polypeptide(L)' 'HNSVLQDPGFVKSQPFAADFLEAMDGVQDFWQEPAYAELLLAMQKRVHDFVVADKGTAKEALDKLIEDWTEVFEDEGKL' A
#
# COMPACT_ATOMS: atom_id res chain seq x y z
N HIS A 1 6.32 -5.05 -20.55
CA HIS A 1 5.17 -4.38 -19.91
C HIS A 1 5.09 -2.91 -20.32
N ASN A 2 6.18 -2.13 -20.21
CA ASN A 2 6.23 -0.72 -20.63
C ASN A 2 5.79 -0.42 -22.08
N SER A 3 6.03 -1.32 -23.03
CA SER A 3 5.71 -1.12 -24.45
C SER A 3 4.22 -1.05 -24.78
N VAL A 4 3.35 -1.56 -23.90
CA VAL A 4 1.89 -1.53 -24.08
C VAL A 4 1.29 -0.27 -23.46
N LEU A 5 1.82 0.16 -22.31
CA LEU A 5 1.35 1.34 -21.58
C LEU A 5 1.73 2.67 -22.26
N GLN A 6 2.83 2.69 -22.99
CA GLN A 6 3.32 3.87 -23.72
C GLN A 6 2.78 3.99 -25.15
N ASP A 7 1.91 3.06 -25.58
CA ASP A 7 1.29 3.13 -26.89
C ASP A 7 0.34 4.35 -26.98
N PRO A 8 0.41 5.19 -28.04
CA PRO A 8 -0.44 6.37 -28.18
C PRO A 8 -1.95 6.06 -28.17
N GLY A 9 -2.33 4.83 -28.52
CA GLY A 9 -3.69 4.34 -28.51
C GLY A 9 -4.15 3.76 -27.17
N PHE A 10 -3.26 3.55 -26.20
CA PHE A 10 -3.59 2.86 -24.95
C PHE A 10 -4.70 3.57 -24.16
N VAL A 11 -4.59 4.89 -24.01
CA VAL A 11 -5.58 5.75 -23.32
C VAL A 11 -7.00 5.60 -23.89
N LYS A 12 -7.12 5.23 -25.17
CA LYS A 12 -8.41 5.06 -25.87
C LYS A 12 -8.80 3.58 -26.06
N SER A 13 -7.96 2.66 -25.60
CA SER A 13 -8.12 1.22 -25.89
C SER A 13 -9.27 0.60 -25.10
N GLN A 14 -9.52 1.08 -23.87
CA GLN A 14 -10.57 0.59 -22.98
C GLN A 14 -11.09 1.71 -22.07
N PRO A 15 -12.34 1.60 -21.56
CA PRO A 15 -12.80 2.44 -20.47
C PRO A 15 -11.82 2.36 -19.28
N PHE A 16 -11.52 3.51 -18.65
CA PHE A 16 -10.56 3.66 -17.54
C PHE A 16 -9.07 3.46 -17.88
N ALA A 17 -8.68 3.25 -19.14
CA ALA A 17 -7.26 3.11 -19.49
C ALA A 17 -6.44 4.39 -19.24
N ALA A 18 -7.07 5.57 -19.36
CA ALA A 18 -6.49 6.85 -18.98
C ALA A 18 -6.24 6.93 -17.47
N ASP A 19 -7.28 6.66 -16.68
CA ASP A 19 -7.24 6.73 -15.21
C ASP A 19 -6.30 5.66 -14.62
N PHE A 20 -6.19 4.51 -15.28
CA PHE A 20 -5.23 3.47 -14.92
C PHE A 20 -3.78 3.95 -15.08
N LEU A 21 -3.44 4.66 -16.17
CA LEU A 21 -2.09 5.20 -16.36
C LEU A 21 -1.75 6.26 -15.29
N GLU A 22 -2.69 7.14 -14.98
CA GLU A 22 -2.51 8.14 -13.92
C GLU A 22 -2.31 7.47 -12.55
N ALA A 23 -3.09 6.43 -12.25
CA ALA A 23 -2.92 5.66 -11.02
C ALA A 23 -1.57 4.93 -10.96
N MET A 24 -1.10 4.37 -12.08
CA MET A 24 0.19 3.67 -12.15
C MET A 24 1.39 4.61 -11.96
N ASP A 25 1.29 5.89 -12.32
CA ASP A 25 2.33 6.88 -12.05
C ASP A 25 2.54 7.09 -10.54
N GLY A 26 1.48 6.92 -9.75
CA GLY A 26 1.53 6.99 -8.28
C GLY A 26 1.87 5.68 -7.58
N VAL A 27 1.99 4.55 -8.30
CA VAL A 27 2.31 3.27 -7.67
C VAL A 27 3.79 3.24 -7.27
N GLN A 28 4.04 3.04 -5.98
CA GLN A 28 5.37 2.73 -5.49
C GLN A 28 5.60 1.21 -5.54
N ASP A 29 6.81 0.79 -5.91
CA ASP A 29 7.15 -0.64 -5.92
C ASP A 29 7.41 -1.14 -4.50
N PHE A 30 6.34 -1.64 -3.88
CA PHE A 30 6.36 -2.19 -2.53
C PHE A 30 6.76 -3.67 -2.49
N TRP A 31 6.85 -4.36 -3.63
CA TRP A 31 7.20 -5.79 -3.68
C TRP A 31 8.70 -6.05 -3.55
N GLN A 32 9.54 -5.03 -3.77
CA GLN A 32 10.99 -5.12 -3.58
C GLN A 32 11.42 -4.98 -2.12
N GLU A 33 10.49 -4.67 -1.21
CA GLU A 33 10.78 -4.41 0.20
C GLU A 33 10.67 -5.71 1.03
N PRO A 34 11.77 -6.26 1.58
CA PRO A 34 11.74 -7.48 2.38
C PRO A 34 10.73 -7.46 3.53
N ALA A 35 10.57 -6.32 4.22
CA ALA A 35 9.60 -6.17 5.31
C ALA A 35 8.14 -6.07 4.84
N TYR A 36 7.85 -5.98 3.54
CA TYR A 36 6.50 -5.68 3.05
C TYR A 36 5.44 -6.64 3.59
N ALA A 37 5.75 -7.94 3.68
CA ALA A 37 4.84 -8.92 4.23
C ALA A 37 4.49 -8.64 5.70
N GLU A 38 5.48 -8.26 6.51
CA GLU A 38 5.30 -7.95 7.93
C GLU A 38 4.52 -6.64 8.13
N LEU A 39 4.87 -5.61 7.35
CA LEU A 39 4.14 -4.33 7.33
C LEU A 39 2.67 -4.53 6.95
N LEU A 40 2.39 -5.36 5.94
CA LEU A 40 1.04 -5.67 5.49
C LEU A 40 0.24 -6.44 6.55
N LEU A 41 0.85 -7.40 7.24
CA LEU A 41 0.21 -8.15 8.32
C LEU A 41 -0.14 -7.24 9.50
N ALA A 42 0.75 -6.33 9.89
CA ALA A 42 0.48 -5.33 10.92
C ALA A 42 -0.69 -4.43 10.52
N MET A 43 -0.69 -3.93 9.29
CA MET A 43 -1.79 -3.10 8.76
C MET A 43 -3.12 -3.85 8.76
N GLN A 44 -3.16 -5.08 8.26
CA GLN A 44 -4.36 -5.91 8.24
C GLN A 44 -4.93 -6.09 9.64
N LYS A 45 -4.09 -6.40 10.62
CA LYS A 45 -4.50 -6.57 12.02
C LYS A 45 -5.12 -5.30 12.60
N ARG A 46 -4.43 -4.15 12.49
CA ARG A 46 -4.87 -2.88 13.10
C ARG A 46 -6.12 -2.32 12.43
N VAL A 47 -6.18 -2.36 11.09
CA VAL A 47 -7.34 -1.86 10.34
C VAL A 47 -8.54 -2.78 10.51
N HIS A 48 -8.35 -4.10 10.53
CA HIS A 48 -9.46 -5.04 10.76
C HIS A 48 -10.12 -4.83 12.12
N ASP A 49 -9.33 -4.64 13.18
CA ASP A 49 -9.87 -4.39 14.53
C ASP A 49 -10.79 -3.15 14.57
N PHE A 50 -10.41 -2.07 13.87
CA PHE A 50 -11.23 -0.87 13.80
C PHE A 50 -12.44 -1.02 12.85
N VAL A 51 -12.21 -1.43 11.60
CA VAL A 51 -13.22 -1.39 10.53
C VAL A 51 -14.22 -2.53 10.63
N VAL A 52 -13.78 -3.73 11.02
CA VAL A 52 -14.61 -4.95 11.01
C VAL A 52 -15.09 -5.30 12.40
N ALA A 53 -14.21 -5.19 13.41
CA ALA A 53 -14.54 -5.58 14.77
C ALA A 53 -15.11 -4.43 15.63
N ASP A 54 -15.20 -3.21 15.08
CA ASP A 54 -15.70 -1.99 15.75
C ASP A 54 -14.99 -1.72 17.09
N LYS A 55 -13.66 -1.94 17.12
CA LYS A 55 -12.82 -1.76 18.31
C LYS A 55 -11.97 -0.50 18.22
N GLY A 56 -12.05 0.31 19.28
CA GLY A 56 -11.23 1.52 19.42
C GLY A 56 -11.60 2.59 18.40
N THR A 57 -10.68 3.52 18.16
CA THR A 57 -10.84 4.61 17.21
C THR A 57 -9.88 4.49 16.03
N ALA A 58 -10.21 5.18 14.92
CA ALA A 58 -9.31 5.28 13.77
C ALA A 58 -7.91 5.79 14.18
N LYS A 59 -7.85 6.76 15.09
CA LYS A 59 -6.57 7.30 15.57
C LYS A 59 -5.76 6.25 16.30
N GLU A 60 -6.36 5.53 17.25
CA GLU A 60 -5.65 4.50 18.02
C GLU A 60 -5.19 3.33 17.13
N ALA A 61 -5.97 2.96 16.12
CA ALA A 61 -5.58 1.94 15.17
C ALA A 61 -4.34 2.37 14.36
N LEU A 62 -4.30 3.62 13.91
CA LEU A 62 -3.17 4.18 13.16
C LEU A 62 -1.96 4.44 14.04
N ASP A 63 -2.13 4.93 15.27
CA ASP A 63 -1.02 5.13 16.22
C ASP A 63 -0.31 3.80 16.51
N LYS A 64 -1.08 2.73 16.78
CA LYS A 64 -0.51 1.39 17.01
C LYS A 64 0.09 0.77 15.76
N LEU A 65 -0.43 1.11 14.57
CA LEU A 65 0.18 0.68 13.32
C LEU A 65 1.55 1.34 13.12
N ILE A 66 1.69 2.62 13.48
CA ILE A 66 2.98 3.31 13.45
C ILE A 66 3.97 2.65 14.40
N GLU A 67 3.55 2.29 15.61
CA GLU A 67 4.39 1.55 16.56
C GLU A 67 4.88 0.21 15.95
N ASP A 68 3.96 -0.61 15.42
CA ASP A 68 4.31 -1.91 14.81
C ASP A 68 5.29 -1.75 13.64
N TRP A 69 5.08 -0.75 12.78
CA TRP A 69 5.97 -0.50 11.64
C TRP A 69 7.32 0.06 12.06
N THR A 70 7.37 0.87 13.14
CA THR A 70 8.64 1.39 13.68
C THR A 70 9.52 0.23 14.16
N GLU A 71 8.94 -0.74 14.87
CA GLU A 71 9.65 -1.95 15.31
C GLU A 71 10.23 -2.73 14.11
N VAL A 72 9.42 -2.97 13.07
CA VAL A 72 9.87 -3.65 11.85
C VAL A 72 11.03 -2.90 11.17
N PHE A 73 10.95 -1.57 11.07
CA PHE A 73 12.01 -0.77 10.45
C PHE A 73 13.28 -0.67 11.30
N GLU A 74 13.17 -0.68 12.63
CA GLU A 74 14.32 -0.78 13.54
C GLU A 74 15.01 -2.14 13.38
N ASP A 75 14.26 -3.24 13.31
CA ASP A 75 14.78 -4.59 13.10
C ASP A 75 15.50 -4.74 11.74
N GLU A 76 15.03 -4.03 10.71
CA GLU A 76 15.70 -3.96 9.41
C GLU A 76 16.89 -2.97 9.36
N GLY A 77 17.13 -2.21 10.42
CA GLY A 77 18.18 -1.19 10.48
C GLY A 77 17.93 0.02 9.56
N LYS A 78 16.66 0.31 9.26
CA LYS A 78 16.23 1.45 8.44
C LYS A 78 15.83 2.68 9.24
N LEU A 79 15.73 2.53 10.57
CA LEU A 79 15.49 3.59 11.56
C LEU A 79 16.61 3.65 12.60
#